data_AF-F5Z5F7-F1
#
_entry.id   AF-F5Z5F7-F1
#
_cell.length_a   1.000
_cell.length_b   1.000
_cell.length_c   1.000
_cell.angle_alpha   90.00
_cell.angle_beta   90.00
_cell.angle_gamma   90.00
#
_symmetry.space_group_name_H-M   'P 1'
#
loop_
_entity.id
_entity.type
_entity.pdbx_description
1 polymer ?
#
loop_
_entity_poly.entity_id
_entity_poly.type
_entity_poly.pdbx_seq_one_letter_code
_entity_poly.pdbx_strand_id
1 'polypeptide(L)' 'MLDNNHLRQIIYFSYVGIGPFAELAKDLDFDFQAGVFQNLHGLFPIEIALGIYQIWEGNFLHFWFALSPYKVTVFE' A
#
# COMPACT_ATOMS: atom_id res chain seq x y z
N MET A 1 -0.56 14.44 23.23
CA MET A 1 -1.49 13.44 22.69
C MET A 1 -1.61 13.76 21.22
N LEU A 2 -1.05 12.92 20.34
CA LEU A 2 -1.27 13.08 18.90
C LEU A 2 -2.71 12.62 18.61
N ASP A 3 -3.37 13.40 17.80
CA ASP A 3 -4.74 13.32 17.35
C ASP A 3 -4.95 11.93 16.72
N ASN A 4 -6.04 11.23 17.04
CA ASN A 4 -6.29 9.87 16.50
C ASN A 4 -6.60 9.84 14.99
N ASN A 5 -6.42 10.95 14.28
CA ASN A 5 -6.81 11.14 12.88
C ASN A 5 -5.60 11.34 11.95
N HIS A 6 -4.55 10.53 12.14
CA HIS A 6 -3.39 10.52 11.26
C HIS A 6 -3.30 9.18 10.52
N LEU A 7 -3.20 9.26 9.18
CA LEU A 7 -2.93 8.11 8.34
C LEU A 7 -1.55 7.54 8.70
N ARG A 8 -1.54 6.32 9.25
CA ARG A 8 -0.31 5.70 9.77
C ARG A 8 0.46 4.96 8.68
N GLN A 9 -0.24 4.16 7.90
CA GLN A 9 0.36 3.26 6.93
C GLN A 9 -0.63 2.92 5.83
N ILE A 10 -0.10 2.66 4.63
CA ILE A 10 -0.84 2.07 3.51
C ILE A 10 -0.06 0.84 3.04
N ILE A 11 -0.71 -0.32 2.97
CA ILE A 11 -0.10 -1.55 2.45
C ILE A 11 -0.92 -2.08 1.28
N TYR A 12 -0.23 -2.36 0.18
CA TYR A 12 -0.75 -3.07 -0.97
C TYR A 12 -0.12 -4.46 -1.05
N PHE A 13 -0.96 -5.48 -1.18
CA PHE A 13 -0.54 -6.88 -1.25
C PHE A 13 -0.74 -7.44 -2.65
N SER A 14 0.17 -8.33 -3.06
CA SER A 14 0.03 -9.12 -4.28
C SER A 14 0.51 -10.56 -4.04
N TYR A 15 0.07 -11.48 -4.90
CA TYR A 15 0.58 -12.86 -4.87
C TYR A 15 1.94 -12.91 -5.56
N VAL A 16 2.97 -13.38 -4.85
CA VAL A 16 4.34 -13.52 -5.34
C VAL A 16 4.75 -14.99 -5.33
N GLY A 17 5.32 -15.48 -6.43
CA GLY A 17 5.68 -16.88 -6.63
C GLY A 17 5.01 -17.48 -7.87
N ILE A 18 5.02 -18.81 -8.00
CA ILE A 18 4.48 -19.51 -9.18
C ILE A 18 3.54 -20.64 -8.76
N GLY A 19 2.34 -20.63 -9.32
CA GLY A 19 1.34 -21.68 -9.14
C GLY A 19 1.02 -21.93 -7.67
N PRO A 20 1.14 -23.17 -7.17
CA PRO A 20 0.83 -23.50 -5.77
C PRO A 20 1.82 -22.90 -4.76
N PHE A 21 2.94 -22.33 -5.21
CA PHE A 21 3.94 -21.68 -4.36
C PHE A 21 3.79 -20.15 -4.36
N ALA A 22 2.67 -19.62 -4.88
CA ALA A 22 2.37 -18.20 -4.79
C ALA A 22 1.81 -17.87 -3.40
N GLU A 23 2.44 -16.90 -2.73
CA GLU A 23 2.05 -16.44 -1.39
C GLU A 23 1.64 -14.97 -1.42
N LEU A 24 0.73 -14.58 -0.53
CA LEU A 24 0.34 -13.19 -0.37
C LEU A 24 1.47 -12.42 0.31
N ALA A 25 2.07 -11.48 -0.40
CA ALA A 25 3.21 -10.69 0.08
C ALA A 25 2.89 -9.19 0.01
N LYS A 26 3.57 -8.41 0.87
CA LYS A 26 3.56 -6.95 0.77
C LYS A 26 4.33 -6.55 -0.47
N ASP A 27 3.65 -5.89 -1.40
CA ASP A 27 4.24 -5.44 -2.66
C ASP A 27 4.64 -3.97 -2.56
N LEU A 28 3.77 -3.14 -1.96
CA LEU A 28 4.06 -1.75 -1.59
C LEU A 28 3.62 -1.52 -0.15
N ASP A 29 4.45 -0.84 0.63
CA ASP A 29 4.19 -0.50 2.02
C ASP A 29 4.72 0.91 2.31
N PHE A 30 3.80 1.86 2.48
CA PHE A 30 4.09 3.25 2.83
C PHE A 30 3.83 3.43 4.32
N ASP A 31 4.88 3.42 5.13
CA ASP A 31 4.81 3.61 6.58
C ASP A 31 5.17 5.07 6.94
N PHE A 32 4.14 5.89 7.14
CA PHE A 32 4.28 7.30 7.45
C PHE A 32 4.75 7.55 8.89
N GLN A 33 4.55 6.59 9.80
CA GLN A 33 5.03 6.72 11.17
C GLN A 33 6.53 6.46 11.27
N ALA A 34 7.02 5.45 10.57
CA ALA A 34 8.44 5.13 10.52
C ALA A 34 9.22 5.97 9.49
N GLY A 35 8.52 6.63 8.55
CA GLY A 35 9.14 7.44 7.50
C GLY A 35 9.84 6.58 6.43
N VAL A 36 9.32 5.37 6.19
CA VAL A 36 9.92 4.40 5.25
C VAL A 36 8.92 3.90 4.23
N PHE A 37 9.46 3.48 3.09
CA PHE A 37 8.77 2.77 2.04
C PHE A 37 9.42 1.40 1.83
N GLN A 38 8.64 0.34 1.86
CA GLN A 38 9.10 -1.01 1.53
C GLN A 38 8.40 -1.52 0.26
N ASN A 39 9.16 -2.19 -0.60
CA ASN A 39 8.63 -2.99 -1.70
C ASN A 39 9.38 -4.33 -1.80
N LEU A 40 9.08 -5.12 -2.84
CA LEU A 40 9.75 -6.40 -3.09
C LEU A 40 11.27 -6.30 -3.27
N HIS A 41 11.80 -5.10 -3.55
CA HIS A 41 13.23 -4.87 -3.79
C HIS A 41 13.98 -4.37 -2.55
N GLY A 42 13.29 -3.95 -1.47
CA GLY A 42 13.95 -3.51 -0.24
C GLY A 42 13.19 -2.46 0.55
N LEU A 43 13.93 -1.81 1.46
CA LEU A 43 13.46 -0.76 2.36
C LEU A 43 14.18 0.55 2.04
N PHE A 44 13.40 1.64 1.92
CA PHE A 44 13.87 2.94 1.47
C PHE A 44 13.27 4.06 2.34
N PRO A 45 13.88 5.27 2.37
CA PRO A 45 13.22 6.46 2.90
C PRO A 45 11.92 6.77 2.12
N ILE A 46 10.88 7.22 2.82
CA ILE A 46 9.56 7.42 2.21
C ILE A 46 9.56 8.49 1.11
N GLU A 47 10.47 9.45 1.15
CA GLU A 47 10.58 10.53 0.16
C GLU A 47 10.92 10.01 -1.24
N ILE A 48 11.63 8.88 -1.33
CA ILE A 48 11.96 8.23 -2.60
C ILE A 48 10.70 7.65 -3.27
N ALA A 49 9.67 7.35 -2.48
CA ALA A 49 8.45 6.70 -2.96
C ALA A 49 7.46 7.68 -3.61
N LEU A 50 7.73 8.99 -3.65
CA LEU A 50 6.77 10.01 -4.12
C LEU A 50 6.20 9.69 -5.51
N GLY A 51 7.06 9.35 -6.47
CA GLY A 51 6.62 9.00 -7.82
C GLY A 51 5.80 7.70 -7.88
N ILE A 52 6.17 6.72 -7.06
CA ILE A 52 5.44 5.43 -6.96
C ILE A 52 4.06 5.67 -6.34
N TYR A 53 4.01 6.44 -5.25
CA TYR A 53 2.78 6.77 -4.53
C TYR A 53 1.77 7.45 -5.46
N GLN A 54 2.19 8.47 -6.22
CA GLN A 54 1.30 9.18 -7.14
C GLN A 54 0.68 8.27 -8.21
N ILE A 55 1.47 7.36 -8.77
CA ILE A 55 0.97 6.39 -9.77
C ILE A 55 0.03 5.39 -9.11
N TRP A 56 0.43 4.84 -7.96
CA TRP A 56 -0.37 3.86 -7.22
C TRP A 56 -1.71 4.45 -6.77
N GLU A 57 -1.71 5.65 -6.19
CA GLU A 57 -2.91 6.34 -5.69
C GLU A 57 -3.89 6.62 -6.84
N GLY A 58 -3.39 7.14 -7.97
CA GLY A 58 -4.21 7.38 -9.15
C GLY A 58 -4.89 6.11 -9.67
N ASN A 59 -4.13 5.01 -9.75
CA ASN A 59 -4.67 3.71 -10.16
C ASN A 59 -5.68 3.17 -9.14
N PHE A 60 -5.38 3.22 -7.84
CA PHE A 60 -6.27 2.77 -6.78
C PHE A 60 -7.61 3.50 -6.80
N LEU A 61 -7.59 4.84 -6.88
CA LEU A 61 -8.80 5.65 -6.94
C LEU A 61 -9.61 5.39 -8.21
N HIS A 62 -8.93 5.20 -9.35
CA HIS A 62 -9.62 4.84 -10.59
C HIS A 62 -10.33 3.49 -10.47
N PHE A 63 -9.64 2.44 -10.00
CA PHE A 63 -10.25 1.14 -9.79
C PHE A 63 -11.41 1.23 -8.80
N TRP A 64 -11.20 1.89 -7.68
CA TRP A 64 -12.19 2.03 -6.63
C TRP A 64 -13.48 2.72 -7.12
N PHE A 65 -13.36 3.92 -7.67
CA PHE A 65 -14.54 4.72 -8.04
C PHE A 65 -15.16 4.32 -9.37
N ALA A 66 -14.36 3.95 -10.37
CA ALA A 66 -14.88 3.68 -11.70
C ALA A 66 -15.35 2.24 -11.88
N LEU A 67 -14.66 1.27 -11.26
CA LEU A 67 -14.92 -0.16 -11.48
C LEU A 67 -15.59 -0.85 -10.28
N SER A 68 -15.56 -0.23 -9.08
CA SER A 68 -16.13 -0.78 -7.85
C SER A 68 -15.77 -2.26 -7.56
N PRO A 69 -14.50 -2.72 -7.70
CA PRO A 69 -14.16 -4.13 -7.56
C PRO A 69 -14.00 -4.57 -6.10
N TYR A 70 -14.01 -3.63 -5.14
CA TYR A 70 -13.60 -3.89 -3.76
C TYR A 70 -14.81 -4.01 -2.82
N LYS A 71 -14.77 -5.04 -1.97
CA LYS A 71 -15.62 -5.12 -0.78
C LYS A 71 -14.88 -4.49 0.40
N VAL A 72 -15.51 -3.53 1.07
CA VAL A 72 -14.90 -2.68 2.10
C VAL A 72 -15.25 -3.18 3.49
N THR A 73 -14.26 -3.23 4.39
CA THR A 73 -14.48 -3.50 5.81
C THR A 73 -13.62 -2.54 6.63
N VAL A 74 -14.18 -2.01 7.73
CA VAL A 74 -13.52 -1.08 8.65
C VAL A 74 -13.53 -1.71 10.05
N PHE A 75 -12.41 -1.60 10.75
CA PHE A 75 -12.24 -2.09 12.12
C PHE A 75 -11.83 -0.91 13.03
N GLU A 76 -12.31 -0.92 14.27
CA GLU A 76 -11.98 0.07 15.32
C GLU A 76 -10.80 -0.38 16.18
#